data_AF-A0A9R1D3H9-F1
#
_entry.id   AF-A0A9R1D3H9-F1
#
_cell.length_a   1.000
_cell.length_b   1.000
_cell.length_c   1.000
_cell.angle_alpha   90.00
_cell.angle_beta   90.00
_cell.angle_gamma   90.00
#
_symmetry.space_group_name_H-M   'P 1'
#
loop_
_entity.id
_entity.type
_entity.pdbx_description
1 polymer ?
#
loop_
_entity_poly.entity_id
_entity_poly.type
_entity_poly.pdbx_seq_one_letter_code
_entity_poly.pdbx_strand_id
1 'polypeptide(L)'
;MLSRAARPAITLARTANQQQAGMATLKEIEQRLKSVRNIEKITKSMKVVASTKLTRAEKAMREAKKYGAANNELFKHTEAESEAEPKILYVGISSDGGLCGGIHSSISRYIKKEMIEQPGALAVVGDKPKAQLSRAMPQAFKVSFSAVGKDVPTFGEASAIADEIVKNGGEWDVVKIVSNKYLSAISYEAGITTVISAKALQEAAGFRQYEMEEDVSKDLAEFSLANAIYTALVEGHAAEISARRTAMENASNNALDMMGSLQLQYNRGRQAVITNELIDIITNSDKQPAKFREPPTIMPDVKQDDSPVKKDDNPLPGRHVVFGEVVEGMDVVKEVESKGNKEGKPPKDKVIISACGAV
;
A
#
# COMPACT_ATOMS: atom_id res chain seq x y z
N MET A 1 63.26 -14.92 29.98
CA MET A 1 63.32 -14.03 28.80
C MET A 1 62.63 -14.73 27.63
N LEU A 2 61.95 -13.97 26.76
CA LEU A 2 61.08 -14.36 25.64
C LEU A 2 59.66 -14.79 26.03
N SER A 3 58.56 -14.19 25.58
CA SER A 3 58.24 -12.84 25.06
C SER A 3 56.72 -12.85 24.88
N ARG A 4 56.02 -12.02 25.64
CA ARG A 4 54.64 -11.61 25.39
C ARG A 4 54.59 -10.87 24.04
N ALA A 5 54.18 -11.50 22.94
CA ALA A 5 54.10 -10.82 21.64
C ALA A 5 53.02 -11.35 20.67
N ALA A 6 52.00 -12.09 21.12
CA ALA A 6 51.02 -12.71 20.21
C ALA A 6 49.55 -12.31 20.44
N ARG A 7 49.26 -11.30 21.28
CA ARG A 7 47.88 -10.96 21.68
C ARG A 7 47.22 -9.68 21.14
N PRO A 8 47.82 -8.81 20.30
CA PRO A 8 47.08 -7.71 19.69
C PRO A 8 46.41 -8.04 18.34
N ALA A 9 46.84 -9.10 17.63
CA ALA A 9 46.35 -9.39 16.27
C ALA A 9 44.97 -10.06 16.23
N ILE A 10 44.64 -10.92 17.20
CA ILE A 10 43.37 -11.67 17.23
C ILE A 10 42.18 -10.77 17.59
N THR A 11 42.41 -9.72 18.38
CA THR A 11 41.39 -8.75 18.78
C THR A 11 41.01 -7.80 17.64
N LEU A 12 41.99 -7.39 16.81
CA LEU A 12 41.76 -6.56 15.62
C LEU A 12 41.02 -7.32 14.51
N ALA A 13 41.31 -8.61 14.33
CA ALA A 13 40.61 -9.44 13.35
C ALA A 13 39.13 -9.64 13.70
N ARG A 14 38.77 -9.70 14.98
CA ARG A 14 37.37 -9.82 15.43
C ARG A 14 36.58 -8.52 15.23
N THR A 15 37.17 -7.35 15.45
CA THR A 15 36.50 -6.06 15.23
C THR A 15 36.30 -5.75 13.74
N ALA A 16 37.26 -6.11 12.89
CA ALA A 16 37.12 -5.98 11.43
C ALA A 16 35.99 -6.86 10.88
N ASN A 17 35.90 -8.12 11.34
CA ASN A 17 34.85 -9.04 10.90
C ASN A 17 33.45 -8.66 11.43
N GLN A 18 33.37 -8.02 12.62
CA GLN A 18 32.11 -7.47 13.15
C GLN A 18 31.65 -6.21 12.41
N GLN A 19 32.57 -5.37 11.92
CA GLN A 19 32.21 -4.22 11.08
C GLN A 19 31.73 -4.64 9.68
N GLN A 20 32.22 -5.77 9.17
CA GLN A 20 31.78 -6.34 7.89
C GLN A 20 30.37 -6.96 7.99
N ALA A 21 30.00 -7.49 9.16
CA ALA A 21 28.66 -8.05 9.41
C ALA A 21 27.54 -7.00 9.59
N GLY A 22 27.90 -5.72 9.83
CA GLY A 22 26.94 -4.62 10.01
C GLY A 22 26.69 -3.78 8.76
N MET A 23 27.42 -4.01 7.67
CA MET A 23 27.29 -3.24 6.44
C MET A 23 26.48 -4.06 5.44
N ALA A 24 25.17 -3.76 5.32
CA ALA A 24 24.44 -4.15 4.12
C ALA A 24 25.25 -3.64 2.92
N THR A 25 25.53 -4.51 1.96
CA THR A 25 26.37 -4.10 0.83
C THR A 25 25.71 -2.91 0.15
N LEU A 26 26.50 -1.94 -0.33
CA LEU A 26 25.95 -0.72 -0.96
C LEU A 26 24.95 -1.07 -2.08
N LYS A 27 25.20 -2.18 -2.76
CA LYS A 27 24.33 -2.80 -3.77
C LYS A 27 22.99 -3.31 -3.20
N GLU A 28 22.97 -3.95 -2.03
CA GLU A 28 21.73 -4.38 -1.37
C GLU A 28 20.86 -3.19 -0.97
N ILE A 29 21.47 -2.14 -0.40
CA ILE A 29 20.76 -0.92 -0.03
C ILE A 29 20.15 -0.25 -1.28
N GLU A 30 20.92 -0.16 -2.37
CA GLU A 30 20.44 0.36 -3.65
C GLU A 30 19.27 -0.46 -4.20
N GLN A 31 19.38 -1.79 -4.22
CA GLN A 31 18.32 -2.69 -4.65
C GLN A 31 17.06 -2.53 -3.80
N ARG A 32 17.21 -2.46 -2.47
CA ARG A 32 16.09 -2.24 -1.55
C ARG A 32 15.43 -0.90 -1.80
N LEU A 33 16.21 0.16 -2.03
CA LEU A 33 15.70 1.50 -2.34
C LEU A 33 14.89 1.51 -3.65
N LYS A 34 15.36 0.79 -4.68
CA LYS A 34 14.62 0.61 -5.93
C LYS A 34 13.30 -0.14 -5.71
N SER A 35 13.30 -1.20 -4.90
CA SER A 35 12.09 -1.97 -4.57
C SER A 35 11.08 -1.14 -3.79
N VAL A 36 11.49 -0.42 -2.74
CA VAL A 36 10.59 0.44 -1.94
C VAL A 36 10.00 1.56 -2.79
N ARG A 37 10.80 2.16 -3.68
CA ARG A 37 10.31 3.18 -4.64
C ARG A 37 9.25 2.60 -5.59
N ASN A 38 9.40 1.36 -6.04
CA ASN A 38 8.39 0.72 -6.87
C ASN A 38 7.10 0.43 -6.08
N ILE A 39 7.23 0.00 -4.82
CA ILE A 39 6.09 -0.20 -3.92
C ILE A 39 5.33 1.12 -3.71
N GLU A 40 6.03 2.23 -3.42
CA GLU A 40 5.42 3.56 -3.27
C GLU A 40 4.61 3.98 -4.50
N LYS A 41 5.15 3.78 -5.71
CA LYS A 41 4.44 4.08 -6.96
C LYS A 41 3.16 3.26 -7.11
N ILE A 42 3.23 1.96 -6.78
CA ILE A 42 2.07 1.06 -6.87
C ILE A 42 1.01 1.48 -5.85
N THR A 43 1.38 1.69 -4.60
CA THR A 43 0.42 2.07 -3.54
C THR A 43 -0.20 3.44 -3.81
N LYS A 44 0.59 4.40 -4.31
CA LYS A 44 0.08 5.72 -4.72
C LYS A 44 -0.93 5.61 -5.87
N SER A 45 -0.63 4.79 -6.88
CA SER A 45 -1.56 4.53 -7.98
C SER A 45 -2.83 3.84 -7.50
N MET A 46 -2.70 2.82 -6.64
CA MET A 46 -3.84 2.11 -6.06
C MET A 46 -4.71 3.01 -5.16
N LYS A 47 -4.13 3.97 -4.43
CA LYS A 47 -4.87 5.00 -3.69
C LYS A 47 -5.78 5.81 -4.62
N VAL A 48 -5.27 6.21 -5.78
CA VAL A 48 -6.06 6.97 -6.77
C VAL A 48 -7.16 6.10 -7.36
N VAL A 49 -6.84 4.86 -7.76
CA VAL A 49 -7.84 3.91 -8.27
C VAL A 49 -8.94 3.66 -7.24
N ALA A 50 -8.58 3.40 -5.98
CA ALA A 50 -9.55 3.22 -4.90
C ALA A 50 -10.41 4.47 -4.67
N SER A 51 -9.83 5.67 -4.75
CA SER A 51 -10.58 6.93 -4.66
C SER A 51 -11.65 7.03 -5.75
N THR A 52 -11.31 6.70 -7.00
CA THR A 52 -12.29 6.74 -8.11
C THR A 52 -13.40 5.68 -7.97
N LYS A 53 -13.06 4.49 -7.47
CA LYS A 53 -14.05 3.43 -7.19
C LYS A 53 -14.95 3.80 -6.02
N LEU A 54 -14.42 4.48 -4.99
CA LEU A 54 -15.17 4.87 -3.79
C LEU A 54 -16.36 5.76 -4.16
N THR A 55 -16.15 6.75 -5.01
CA THR A 55 -17.24 7.65 -5.45
C THR A 55 -18.38 6.88 -6.13
N ARG A 56 -18.06 5.85 -6.93
CA ARG A 56 -19.06 4.99 -7.57
C ARG A 56 -19.79 4.11 -6.55
N ALA A 57 -19.03 3.50 -5.63
CA ALA A 57 -19.57 2.66 -4.57
C ALA A 57 -20.47 3.45 -3.60
N GLU A 58 -20.10 4.66 -3.21
CA GLU A 58 -20.90 5.52 -2.34
C GLU A 58 -22.24 5.93 -2.99
N LYS A 59 -22.24 6.19 -4.30
CA LYS A 59 -23.47 6.49 -5.03
C LYS A 59 -24.43 5.31 -5.00
N ALA A 60 -23.94 4.12 -5.36
CA ALA A 60 -24.73 2.89 -5.33
C ALA A 60 -25.22 2.57 -3.91
N MET A 61 -24.38 2.73 -2.89
CA MET A 61 -24.74 2.54 -1.50
C MET A 61 -25.86 3.47 -1.05
N ARG A 62 -25.81 4.75 -1.43
CA ARG A 62 -26.86 5.71 -1.06
C ARG A 62 -28.21 5.35 -1.65
N GLU A 63 -28.23 4.77 -2.85
CA GLU A 63 -29.45 4.26 -3.48
C GLU A 63 -29.92 2.98 -2.78
N ALA A 64 -29.02 2.01 -2.56
CA ALA A 64 -29.35 0.75 -1.87
C ALA A 64 -29.86 0.95 -0.43
N LYS A 65 -29.27 1.89 0.33
CA LYS A 65 -29.73 2.21 1.70
C LYS A 65 -31.18 2.65 1.77
N LYS A 66 -31.72 3.31 0.74
CA LYS A 66 -33.13 3.69 0.69
C LYS A 66 -34.04 2.45 0.61
N TYR A 67 -33.66 1.49 -0.22
CA TYR A 67 -34.39 0.22 -0.34
C TYR A 67 -34.27 -0.65 0.91
N GLY A 68 -33.09 -0.69 1.54
CA GLY A 68 -32.89 -1.42 2.80
C GLY A 68 -33.65 -0.83 3.98
N ALA A 69 -33.83 0.50 4.04
CA ALA A 69 -34.59 1.15 5.10
C ALA A 69 -36.07 0.77 5.06
N ALA A 70 -36.70 0.78 3.88
CA ALA A 70 -38.09 0.38 3.70
C ALA A 70 -38.33 -1.09 4.10
N ASN A 71 -37.39 -1.98 3.77
CA ASN A 71 -37.48 -3.39 4.12
C ASN A 71 -37.34 -3.61 5.63
N ASN A 72 -36.41 -2.92 6.28
CA ASN A 72 -36.18 -3.04 7.73
C ASN A 72 -37.35 -2.49 8.56
N GLU A 73 -38.11 -1.53 8.04
CA GLU A 73 -39.28 -0.98 8.75
C GLU A 73 -40.36 -2.05 8.94
N LEU A 74 -40.61 -2.89 7.93
CA LEU A 74 -41.53 -4.02 8.02
C LEU A 74 -41.15 -4.98 9.16
N PHE A 75 -39.86 -5.31 9.30
CA PHE A 75 -39.40 -6.25 10.33
C PHE A 75 -39.28 -5.64 11.72
N LYS A 76 -39.08 -4.33 11.86
CA LYS A 76 -39.04 -3.65 13.16
C LYS A 76 -40.37 -3.72 13.90
N HIS A 77 -41.49 -3.71 13.16
CA HIS A 77 -42.82 -3.85 13.73
C HIS A 77 -43.21 -5.31 13.96
N THR A 78 -42.32 -6.24 13.59
CA THR A 78 -42.56 -7.67 13.52
C THR A 78 -41.51 -8.35 14.39
N GLU A 79 -41.43 -7.97 15.66
CA GLU A 79 -40.66 -8.74 16.64
C GLU A 79 -41.33 -10.10 16.80
N ALA A 80 -40.67 -11.14 16.27
CA ALA A 80 -41.09 -12.51 16.47
C ALA A 80 -40.74 -12.92 17.91
N GLU A 81 -41.69 -12.78 18.83
CA GLU A 81 -41.66 -13.47 20.12
C GLU A 81 -41.87 -14.97 19.87
N SER A 82 -40.77 -15.69 19.58
CA SER A 82 -40.77 -17.16 19.55
C SER A 82 -40.25 -17.70 20.88
N GLU A 83 -41.04 -18.54 21.54
CA GLU A 83 -40.68 -19.27 22.78
C GLU A 83 -39.68 -20.41 22.53
N ALA A 84 -39.48 -20.84 21.28
CA ALA A 84 -38.50 -21.87 20.92
C ALA A 84 -37.14 -21.25 20.55
N GLU A 85 -36.04 -21.94 20.88
CA GLU A 85 -34.69 -21.57 20.41
C GLU A 85 -34.67 -21.55 18.87
N PRO A 86 -34.57 -20.37 18.22
CA PRO A 86 -34.71 -20.28 16.78
C PRO A 86 -33.51 -20.91 16.07
N LYS A 87 -33.73 -21.59 14.94
CA LYS A 87 -32.64 -22.03 14.07
C LYS A 87 -32.04 -20.82 13.36
N ILE A 88 -30.82 -20.45 13.76
CA ILE A 88 -30.13 -19.26 13.25
C ILE A 88 -29.19 -19.63 12.11
N LEU A 89 -29.29 -18.88 11.00
CA LEU A 89 -28.26 -18.83 9.96
C LEU A 89 -27.50 -17.50 10.05
N TYR A 90 -26.19 -17.56 10.26
CA TYR A 90 -25.31 -16.42 10.11
C TYR A 90 -24.84 -16.30 8.66
N VAL A 91 -24.99 -15.12 8.06
CA VAL A 91 -24.49 -14.80 6.71
C VAL A 91 -23.39 -13.76 6.82
N GLY A 92 -22.13 -14.19 6.68
CA GLY A 92 -20.98 -13.29 6.71
C GLY A 92 -20.71 -12.69 5.33
N ILE A 93 -20.93 -11.39 5.15
CA ILE A 93 -20.77 -10.72 3.86
C ILE A 93 -19.46 -9.93 3.81
N SER A 94 -18.58 -10.34 2.91
CA SER A 94 -17.35 -9.63 2.58
C SER A 94 -16.98 -9.85 1.10
N SER A 95 -15.71 -9.71 0.76
CA SER A 95 -15.18 -9.91 -0.59
C SER A 95 -13.94 -10.80 -0.60
N ASP A 96 -13.46 -11.07 -1.81
CA ASP A 96 -12.21 -11.81 -2.05
C ASP A 96 -10.97 -10.90 -2.07
N GLY A 97 -11.20 -9.60 -2.24
CA GLY A 97 -10.16 -8.59 -2.45
C GLY A 97 -9.36 -8.32 -1.19
N GLY A 98 -8.04 -8.52 -1.24
CA GLY A 98 -7.15 -8.16 -0.13
C GLY A 98 -6.82 -6.67 -0.03
N LEU A 99 -5.84 -6.36 0.82
CA LEU A 99 -5.23 -5.03 0.97
C LEU A 99 -6.21 -3.93 1.43
N CYS A 100 -7.29 -4.31 2.11
CA CYS A 100 -8.34 -3.41 2.62
C CYS A 100 -8.33 -3.29 4.15
N GLY A 101 -7.16 -3.45 4.79
CA GLY A 101 -7.03 -3.35 6.24
C GLY A 101 -7.78 -4.45 6.99
N GLY A 102 -8.58 -4.06 7.99
CA GLY A 102 -9.22 -4.96 8.95
C GLY A 102 -10.62 -5.48 8.59
N ILE A 103 -11.12 -5.19 7.39
CA ILE A 103 -12.51 -5.44 6.94
C ILE A 103 -12.96 -6.90 7.11
N HIS A 104 -12.17 -7.88 6.67
CA HIS A 104 -12.56 -9.29 6.77
C HIS A 104 -12.47 -9.81 8.21
N SER A 105 -11.48 -9.29 8.95
CA SER A 105 -11.21 -9.69 10.33
C SER A 105 -12.21 -9.09 11.32
N SER A 106 -12.83 -7.94 11.02
CA SER A 106 -13.94 -7.40 11.84
C SER A 106 -15.15 -8.32 11.75
N ILE A 107 -15.58 -8.69 10.53
CA ILE A 107 -16.71 -9.59 10.28
C ILE A 107 -16.47 -10.96 10.94
N SER A 108 -15.30 -11.57 10.70
CA SER A 108 -15.01 -12.90 11.22
C SER A 108 -14.92 -12.93 12.75
N ARG A 109 -14.42 -11.86 13.38
CA ARG A 109 -14.42 -11.75 14.86
C ARG A 109 -15.82 -11.54 15.41
N TYR A 110 -16.62 -10.72 14.74
CA TYR A 110 -18.00 -10.45 15.15
C TYR A 110 -18.85 -11.73 15.10
N ILE A 111 -18.79 -12.48 13.98
CA ILE A 111 -19.46 -13.78 13.85
C ILE A 111 -18.99 -14.76 14.93
N LYS A 112 -17.68 -14.81 15.21
CA LYS A 112 -17.14 -15.67 16.27
C LYS A 112 -17.72 -15.37 17.64
N LYS A 113 -17.84 -14.09 17.99
CA LYS A 113 -18.41 -13.67 19.26
C LYS A 113 -19.88 -14.07 19.35
N GLU A 114 -20.66 -13.75 18.32
CA GLU A 114 -22.10 -14.04 18.27
C GLU A 114 -22.41 -15.53 18.32
N MET A 115 -21.64 -16.36 17.60
CA MET A 115 -21.86 -17.81 17.57
C MET A 115 -21.46 -18.53 18.85
N ILE A 116 -20.67 -17.90 19.73
CA ILE A 116 -20.41 -18.42 21.08
C ILE A 116 -21.65 -18.22 21.96
N GLU A 117 -22.34 -17.09 21.79
CA GLU A 117 -23.54 -16.76 22.56
C GLU A 117 -24.79 -17.49 22.02
N GLN A 118 -24.93 -17.56 20.69
CA GLN A 118 -26.05 -18.23 20.01
C GLN A 118 -25.52 -19.12 18.87
N PRO A 119 -25.42 -20.44 19.09
CA PRO A 119 -24.90 -21.35 18.06
C PRO A 119 -25.83 -21.37 16.85
N GLY A 120 -25.24 -21.49 15.66
CA GLY A 120 -25.99 -21.48 14.41
C GLY A 120 -25.21 -22.03 13.23
N ALA A 121 -25.87 -22.10 12.08
CA ALA A 121 -25.24 -22.42 10.80
C ALA A 121 -24.58 -21.18 10.20
N LEU A 122 -23.64 -21.38 9.27
CA LEU A 122 -22.87 -20.32 8.65
C LEU A 122 -22.91 -20.43 7.12
N ALA A 123 -23.34 -19.35 6.47
CA ALA A 123 -23.12 -19.08 5.06
C ALA A 123 -22.13 -17.91 4.91
N VAL A 124 -21.20 -18.00 3.97
CA VAL A 124 -20.16 -16.97 3.82
C VAL A 124 -20.08 -16.50 2.37
N VAL A 125 -20.14 -15.18 2.21
CA VAL A 125 -19.92 -14.51 0.93
C VAL A 125 -18.52 -13.91 0.93
N GLY A 126 -17.66 -14.46 0.08
CA GLY A 126 -16.25 -14.10 -0.08
C GLY A 126 -15.26 -15.13 0.49
N ASP A 127 -14.16 -15.32 -0.20
CA ASP A 127 -13.11 -16.28 0.11
C ASP A 127 -12.28 -15.88 1.34
N LYS A 128 -12.11 -14.57 1.60
CA LYS A 128 -11.34 -14.08 2.75
C LYS A 128 -12.00 -14.42 4.09
N PRO A 129 -13.28 -14.09 4.35
CA PRO A 129 -13.94 -14.55 5.57
C PRO A 129 -14.09 -16.08 5.60
N LYS A 130 -14.31 -16.75 4.45
CA LYS A 130 -14.37 -18.22 4.38
C LYS A 130 -13.09 -18.85 4.92
N ALA A 131 -11.92 -18.38 4.50
CA ALA A 131 -10.63 -18.89 4.98
C ALA A 131 -10.42 -18.65 6.48
N GLN A 132 -10.93 -17.54 7.04
CA GLN A 132 -10.81 -17.22 8.48
C GLN A 132 -11.79 -18.02 9.36
N LEU A 133 -12.99 -18.30 8.85
CA LEU A 133 -14.07 -18.96 9.58
C LEU A 133 -14.00 -20.48 9.45
N SER A 134 -13.67 -21.02 8.27
CA SER A 134 -13.53 -22.48 8.06
C SER A 134 -12.50 -23.14 8.98
N ARG A 135 -11.42 -22.43 9.33
CA ARG A 135 -10.42 -22.90 10.30
C ARG A 135 -10.92 -22.93 11.73
N ALA A 136 -11.81 -22.00 12.09
CA ALA A 136 -12.29 -21.83 13.45
C ALA A 136 -13.56 -22.64 13.72
N MET A 137 -14.44 -22.79 12.72
CA MET A 137 -15.74 -23.43 12.84
C MET A 137 -16.09 -24.24 11.57
N PRO A 138 -15.36 -25.34 11.30
CA PRO A 138 -15.61 -26.14 10.11
C PRO A 138 -17.01 -26.77 10.11
N GLN A 139 -17.52 -27.15 11.27
CA GLN A 139 -18.79 -27.88 11.41
C GLN A 139 -20.03 -27.02 11.16
N ALA A 140 -19.93 -25.70 11.31
CA ALA A 140 -21.06 -24.79 11.12
C ALA A 140 -21.27 -24.40 9.65
N PHE A 141 -20.31 -24.68 8.77
CA PHE A 141 -20.28 -24.18 7.40
C PHE A 141 -21.27 -24.94 6.51
N LYS A 142 -22.14 -24.20 5.81
CA LYS A 142 -23.14 -24.76 4.89
C LYS A 142 -22.89 -24.38 3.44
N VAL A 143 -22.83 -23.09 3.16
CA VAL A 143 -22.71 -22.56 1.79
C VAL A 143 -21.62 -21.49 1.73
N SER A 144 -20.86 -21.48 0.63
CA SER A 144 -19.89 -20.42 0.34
C SER A 144 -20.06 -19.85 -1.04
N PHE A 145 -19.88 -18.54 -1.15
CA PHE A 145 -19.81 -17.83 -2.41
C PHE A 145 -18.43 -17.24 -2.60
N SER A 146 -17.94 -17.29 -3.83
CA SER A 146 -16.65 -16.74 -4.26
C SER A 146 -16.87 -15.80 -5.45
N ALA A 147 -15.83 -15.09 -5.88
CA ALA A 147 -15.86 -14.10 -6.96
C ALA A 147 -16.69 -12.83 -6.65
N VAL A 148 -16.65 -12.35 -5.41
CA VAL A 148 -17.42 -11.19 -4.93
C VAL A 148 -16.52 -9.98 -4.64
N GLY A 149 -16.98 -8.78 -5.02
CA GLY A 149 -16.38 -7.50 -4.66
C GLY A 149 -15.36 -6.92 -5.65
N LYS A 150 -15.30 -7.41 -6.89
CA LYS A 150 -14.45 -6.83 -7.96
C LYS A 150 -14.97 -5.48 -8.45
N ASP A 151 -16.26 -5.44 -8.74
CA ASP A 151 -17.02 -4.27 -9.17
C ASP A 151 -18.17 -4.01 -8.19
N VAL A 152 -18.95 -2.96 -8.43
CA VAL A 152 -20.08 -2.61 -7.56
C VAL A 152 -21.11 -3.76 -7.63
N PRO A 153 -21.50 -4.37 -6.49
CA PRO A 153 -22.43 -5.48 -6.49
C PRO A 153 -23.77 -5.11 -7.11
N THR A 154 -24.36 -6.06 -7.86
CA THR A 154 -25.66 -5.87 -8.50
C THR A 154 -26.76 -6.63 -7.77
N PHE A 155 -28.02 -6.24 -7.99
CA PHE A 155 -29.14 -6.98 -7.40
C PHE A 155 -29.21 -8.42 -7.91
N GLY A 156 -28.86 -8.68 -9.18
CA GLY A 156 -28.84 -10.05 -9.73
C GLY A 156 -27.85 -10.98 -9.01
N GLU A 157 -26.69 -10.46 -8.59
CA GLU A 157 -25.74 -11.22 -7.76
C GLU A 157 -26.33 -11.52 -6.38
N ALA A 158 -26.99 -10.54 -5.76
CA ALA A 158 -27.64 -10.71 -4.46
C ALA A 158 -28.79 -11.73 -4.53
N SER A 159 -29.60 -11.71 -5.58
CA SER A 159 -30.67 -12.69 -5.83
C SER A 159 -30.12 -14.09 -6.02
N ALA A 160 -29.04 -14.26 -6.79
CA ALA A 160 -28.41 -15.57 -6.97
C ALA A 160 -27.89 -16.14 -5.64
N ILE A 161 -27.29 -15.28 -4.80
CA ILE A 161 -26.84 -15.65 -3.45
C ILE A 161 -28.03 -16.05 -2.57
N ALA A 162 -29.12 -15.28 -2.60
CA ALA A 162 -30.33 -15.56 -1.84
C ALA A 162 -30.95 -16.90 -2.25
N ASP A 163 -31.11 -17.15 -3.56
CA ASP A 163 -31.65 -18.39 -4.11
C ASP A 163 -30.84 -19.61 -3.67
N GLU A 164 -29.52 -19.51 -3.67
CA GLU A 164 -28.65 -20.60 -3.24
C GLU A 164 -28.70 -20.81 -1.71
N ILE A 165 -28.85 -19.74 -0.92
CA ILE A 165 -29.08 -19.86 0.53
C ILE A 165 -30.43 -20.55 0.81
N VAL A 166 -31.48 -20.23 0.07
CA VAL A 166 -32.81 -20.86 0.21
C VAL A 166 -32.76 -22.34 -0.19
N LYS A 167 -32.06 -22.68 -1.29
CA LYS A 167 -31.97 -24.07 -1.78
C LYS A 167 -31.05 -24.96 -0.94
N ASN A 168 -29.86 -24.46 -0.60
CA ASN A 168 -28.77 -25.27 -0.05
C ASN A 168 -28.42 -24.93 1.40
N GLY A 169 -28.95 -23.82 1.94
CA GLY A 169 -28.75 -23.47 3.32
C GLY A 169 -29.37 -24.53 4.24
N GLY A 170 -30.66 -24.80 4.07
CA GLY A 170 -31.46 -25.57 5.01
C GLY A 170 -32.64 -24.74 5.52
N GLU A 171 -33.37 -25.28 6.51
CA GLU A 171 -34.49 -24.57 7.14
C GLU A 171 -34.01 -23.73 8.32
N TRP A 172 -34.33 -22.43 8.28
CA TRP A 172 -33.94 -21.44 9.28
C TRP A 172 -35.15 -20.62 9.69
N ASP A 173 -35.18 -20.21 10.95
CA ASP A 173 -36.23 -19.33 11.46
C ASP A 173 -35.79 -17.86 11.37
N VAL A 174 -34.50 -17.61 11.65
CA VAL A 174 -33.88 -16.28 11.66
C VAL A 174 -32.55 -16.29 10.89
N VAL A 175 -32.40 -15.35 9.95
CA VAL A 175 -31.17 -15.11 9.22
C VAL A 175 -30.50 -13.84 9.74
N LYS A 176 -29.29 -13.97 10.29
CA LYS A 176 -28.47 -12.85 10.78
C LYS A 176 -27.39 -12.52 9.77
N ILE A 177 -27.56 -11.43 9.05
CA ILE A 177 -26.60 -10.94 8.07
C ILE A 177 -25.58 -10.06 8.79
N VAL A 178 -24.32 -10.49 8.80
CA VAL A 178 -23.19 -9.74 9.37
C VAL A 178 -22.44 -9.04 8.24
N SER A 179 -22.42 -7.72 8.28
CA SER A 179 -21.71 -6.88 7.32
C SER A 179 -21.08 -5.66 7.99
N ASN A 180 -20.15 -5.00 7.31
CA ASN A 180 -19.57 -3.75 7.81
C ASN A 180 -20.44 -2.57 7.39
N LYS A 181 -21.04 -1.88 8.35
CA LYS A 181 -21.78 -0.63 8.16
C LYS A 181 -20.82 0.51 7.87
N TYR A 182 -21.14 1.27 6.83
CA TYR A 182 -20.37 2.44 6.41
C TYR A 182 -20.83 3.67 7.19
N LEU A 183 -19.97 4.14 8.11
CA LEU A 183 -20.22 5.35 8.90
C LEU A 183 -19.61 6.57 8.21
N SER A 184 -18.34 6.48 7.81
CA SER A 184 -17.63 7.56 7.13
C SER A 184 -16.52 7.01 6.23
N ALA A 185 -15.86 7.89 5.48
CA ALA A 185 -14.69 7.54 4.67
C ALA A 185 -13.48 7.04 5.48
N ILE A 186 -13.57 6.99 6.81
CA ILE A 186 -12.50 6.50 7.70
C ILE A 186 -13.01 5.36 8.56
N SER A 187 -14.26 5.44 9.04
CA SER A 187 -14.81 4.51 10.03
C SER A 187 -15.88 3.60 9.44
N TYR A 188 -15.81 2.33 9.84
CA TYR A 188 -16.80 1.30 9.57
C TYR A 188 -16.94 0.42 10.81
N GLU A 189 -18.10 -0.19 10.97
CA GLU A 189 -18.38 -1.06 12.11
C GLU A 189 -19.08 -2.33 11.66
N ALA A 190 -18.68 -3.49 12.20
CA ALA A 190 -19.39 -4.73 11.93
C ALA A 190 -20.73 -4.71 12.68
N GLY A 191 -21.83 -4.98 11.97
CA GLY A 191 -23.16 -5.04 12.56
C GLY A 191 -24.01 -6.15 11.97
N ILE A 192 -25.06 -6.52 12.71
CA ILE A 192 -26.08 -7.46 12.29
C ILE A 192 -27.27 -6.71 11.68
N THR A 193 -27.83 -7.33 10.64
CA THR A 193 -29.20 -7.10 10.16
C THR A 193 -29.94 -8.43 10.23
N THR A 194 -31.08 -8.45 10.89
CA THR A 194 -31.91 -9.65 11.07
C THR A 194 -32.99 -9.70 10.00
N VAL A 195 -33.12 -10.85 9.35
CA VAL A 195 -34.21 -11.16 8.42
C VAL A 195 -34.94 -12.39 8.96
N ILE A 196 -36.26 -12.34 8.95
CA ILE A 196 -37.12 -13.39 9.50
C ILE A 196 -37.61 -14.28 8.35
N SER A 197 -37.70 -15.59 8.60
CA SER A 197 -38.25 -16.54 7.62
C SER A 197 -39.76 -16.37 7.42
N ALA A 198 -40.30 -16.90 6.33
CA ALA A 198 -41.75 -16.85 6.04
C ALA A 198 -42.61 -17.44 7.18
N LYS A 199 -42.16 -18.54 7.81
CA LYS A 199 -42.88 -19.18 8.92
C LYS A 199 -42.97 -18.26 10.14
N ALA A 200 -41.82 -17.72 10.56
CA ALA A 200 -41.76 -16.81 11.70
C ALA A 200 -42.42 -15.44 11.39
N LEU A 201 -42.50 -15.05 10.12
CA LEU A 201 -43.22 -13.85 9.68
C LEU A 201 -44.74 -13.99 9.90
N GLN A 202 -45.33 -15.13 9.56
CA GLN A 202 -46.76 -15.42 9.76
C GLN A 202 -47.16 -15.49 11.25
N GLU A 203 -46.24 -15.93 12.09
CA GLU A 203 -46.47 -16.05 13.54
C GLU A 203 -46.40 -14.70 14.27
N ALA A 204 -45.75 -13.70 13.69
CA ALA A 204 -45.52 -12.43 14.34
C ALA A 204 -46.78 -11.54 14.42
N ALA A 205 -47.02 -11.00 15.61
CA ALA A 205 -48.24 -10.25 15.92
C ALA A 205 -48.42 -8.98 15.09
N GLY A 206 -47.33 -8.29 14.76
CA GLY A 206 -47.36 -7.08 13.91
C GLY A 206 -47.66 -7.38 12.44
N PHE A 207 -47.28 -8.56 11.94
CA PHE A 207 -47.54 -8.94 10.56
C PHE A 207 -49.02 -9.27 10.32
N ARG A 208 -49.71 -9.81 11.34
CA ARG A 208 -51.16 -10.08 11.29
C ARG A 208 -52.05 -8.84 11.19
N GLN A 209 -51.50 -7.64 11.40
CA GLN A 209 -52.22 -6.37 11.23
C GLN A 209 -52.36 -5.98 9.75
N TYR A 210 -51.58 -6.58 8.86
CA TYR A 210 -51.66 -6.32 7.43
C TYR A 210 -52.75 -7.20 6.79
N GLU A 211 -53.70 -6.58 6.11
CA GLU A 211 -54.69 -7.28 5.31
C GLU A 211 -54.05 -7.75 4.00
N MET A 212 -54.08 -9.06 3.76
CA MET A 212 -53.53 -9.67 2.54
C MET A 212 -54.61 -10.47 1.81
N GLU A 213 -54.75 -10.24 0.52
CA GLU A 213 -55.74 -10.93 -0.33
C GLU A 213 -55.35 -12.40 -0.62
N GLU A 214 -54.05 -12.68 -0.73
CA GLU A 214 -53.48 -14.02 -0.96
C GLU A 214 -52.22 -14.25 -0.09
N ASP A 215 -51.82 -15.52 0.15
CA ASP A 215 -50.60 -15.83 0.91
C ASP A 215 -49.33 -15.57 0.09
N VAL A 216 -48.89 -14.31 0.06
CA VAL A 216 -47.60 -13.88 -0.51
C VAL A 216 -46.49 -13.74 0.54
N SER A 217 -46.67 -14.35 1.72
CA SER A 217 -45.69 -14.27 2.82
C SER A 217 -44.33 -14.86 2.44
N LYS A 218 -44.34 -15.92 1.62
CA LYS A 218 -43.14 -16.57 1.13
C LYS A 218 -42.35 -15.68 0.16
N ASP A 219 -43.04 -15.13 -0.84
CA ASP A 219 -42.43 -14.25 -1.85
C ASP A 219 -41.86 -12.99 -1.19
N LEU A 220 -42.56 -12.44 -0.20
CA LEU A 220 -42.10 -11.31 0.59
C LEU A 220 -40.85 -11.65 1.40
N ALA A 221 -40.81 -12.81 2.06
CA ALA A 221 -39.63 -13.24 2.82
C ALA A 221 -38.41 -13.44 1.90
N GLU A 222 -38.57 -14.11 0.75
CA GLU A 222 -37.50 -14.33 -0.22
C GLU A 222 -37.00 -13.01 -0.84
N PHE A 223 -37.92 -12.12 -1.21
CA PHE A 223 -37.58 -10.78 -1.70
C PHE A 223 -36.86 -9.94 -0.64
N SER A 224 -37.32 -10.01 0.60
CA SER A 224 -36.72 -9.28 1.72
C SER A 224 -35.29 -9.74 2.00
N LEU A 225 -35.03 -11.05 1.89
CA LEU A 225 -33.70 -11.64 2.05
C LEU A 225 -32.76 -11.15 0.95
N ALA A 226 -33.19 -11.19 -0.31
CA ALA A 226 -32.41 -10.71 -1.44
C ALA A 226 -32.08 -9.21 -1.31
N ASN A 227 -33.05 -8.39 -0.90
CA ASN A 227 -32.85 -6.95 -0.69
C ASN A 227 -31.91 -6.65 0.49
N ALA A 228 -32.02 -7.40 1.59
CA ALA A 228 -31.13 -7.26 2.74
C ALA A 228 -29.68 -7.64 2.39
N ILE A 229 -29.49 -8.74 1.64
CA ILE A 229 -28.17 -9.15 1.12
C ILE A 229 -27.62 -8.09 0.17
N TYR A 230 -28.43 -7.56 -0.76
CA TYR A 230 -28.02 -6.50 -1.67
C TYR A 230 -27.55 -5.25 -0.93
N THR A 231 -28.34 -4.78 0.05
CA THR A 231 -27.98 -3.61 0.86
C THR A 231 -26.66 -3.83 1.60
N ALA A 232 -26.49 -5.00 2.22
CA ALA A 232 -25.28 -5.36 2.94
C ALA A 232 -24.05 -5.53 2.02
N LEU A 233 -24.22 -6.05 0.81
CA LEU A 233 -23.17 -6.18 -0.19
C LEU A 233 -22.66 -4.81 -0.64
N VAL A 234 -23.57 -3.90 -1.00
CA VAL A 234 -23.18 -2.58 -1.51
C VAL A 234 -22.57 -1.71 -0.40
N GLU A 235 -23.12 -1.76 0.81
CA GLU A 235 -22.56 -1.06 1.97
C GLU A 235 -21.19 -1.63 2.38
N GLY A 236 -21.07 -2.96 2.45
CA GLY A 236 -19.80 -3.64 2.71
C GLY A 236 -18.74 -3.33 1.66
N HIS A 237 -19.12 -3.27 0.38
CA HIS A 237 -18.22 -2.90 -0.71
C HIS A 237 -17.73 -1.45 -0.57
N ALA A 238 -18.61 -0.50 -0.25
CA ALA A 238 -18.20 0.89 -0.03
C ALA A 238 -17.21 1.01 1.16
N ALA A 239 -17.49 0.32 2.27
CA ALA A 239 -16.59 0.25 3.42
C ALA A 239 -15.23 -0.37 3.07
N GLU A 240 -15.22 -1.41 2.25
CA GLU A 240 -13.99 -2.06 1.79
C GLU A 240 -13.14 -1.15 0.89
N ILE A 241 -13.75 -0.48 -0.09
CA ILE A 241 -13.01 0.44 -0.98
C ILE A 241 -12.43 1.61 -0.17
N SER A 242 -13.21 2.12 0.79
CA SER A 242 -12.77 3.16 1.72
C SER A 242 -11.57 2.72 2.55
N ALA A 243 -11.66 1.55 3.20
CA ALA A 243 -10.57 0.99 3.99
C ALA A 243 -9.32 0.67 3.14
N ARG A 244 -9.51 0.21 1.90
CA ARG A 244 -8.43 0.00 0.93
C ARG A 244 -7.72 1.29 0.58
N ARG A 245 -8.46 2.37 0.31
CA ARG A 245 -7.87 3.69 0.03
C ARG A 245 -6.99 4.14 1.21
N THR A 246 -7.49 4.04 2.44
CA THR A 246 -6.74 4.41 3.66
C THR A 246 -5.52 3.51 3.87
N ALA A 247 -5.65 2.20 3.65
CA ALA A 247 -4.52 1.26 3.75
C ALA A 247 -3.41 1.58 2.73
N MET A 248 -3.78 1.94 1.49
CA MET A 248 -2.83 2.34 0.45
C MET A 248 -2.16 3.68 0.75
N GLU A 249 -2.90 4.63 1.34
CA GLU A 249 -2.34 5.90 1.80
C GLU A 249 -1.29 5.70 2.88
N ASN A 250 -1.61 4.94 3.92
CA ASN A 250 -0.67 4.61 4.99
C ASN A 250 0.55 3.84 4.45
N ALA A 251 0.35 2.90 3.53
CA ALA A 251 1.45 2.17 2.91
C ALA A 251 2.37 3.09 2.10
N SER A 252 1.82 4.09 1.40
CA SER A 252 2.60 5.05 0.62
C SER A 252 3.43 5.96 1.53
N ASN A 253 2.83 6.47 2.62
CA ASN A 253 3.54 7.31 3.59
C ASN A 253 4.67 6.53 4.27
N ASN A 254 4.39 5.29 4.73
CA ASN A 254 5.41 4.42 5.33
C ASN A 254 6.54 4.08 4.35
N ALA A 255 6.23 3.96 3.05
CA ALA A 255 7.25 3.74 2.02
C ALA A 255 8.14 4.98 1.83
N LEU A 256 7.59 6.20 1.89
CA LEU A 256 8.36 7.44 1.82
C LEU A 256 9.32 7.58 3.02
N ASP A 257 8.86 7.28 4.22
CA ASP A 257 9.68 7.31 5.43
C ASP A 257 10.83 6.28 5.33
N MET A 258 10.52 5.07 4.84
CA MET A 258 11.52 4.04 4.61
C MET A 258 12.52 4.45 3.52
N MET A 259 12.08 5.11 2.46
CA MET A 259 12.99 5.66 1.43
C MET A 259 13.94 6.70 2.01
N GLY A 260 13.46 7.60 2.86
CA GLY A 260 14.29 8.60 3.53
C GLY A 260 15.40 7.97 4.36
N SER A 261 15.05 6.99 5.20
CA SER A 261 16.04 6.27 6.03
C SER A 261 17.05 5.47 5.20
N LEU A 262 16.60 4.75 4.16
CA LEU A 262 17.49 4.00 3.27
C LEU A 262 18.40 4.92 2.45
N GLN A 263 17.93 6.11 2.05
CA GLN A 263 18.73 7.08 1.33
C GLN A 263 19.89 7.63 2.19
N LEU A 264 19.62 7.92 3.47
CA LEU A 264 20.65 8.34 4.43
C LEU A 264 21.70 7.22 4.63
N GLN A 265 21.24 5.98 4.79
CA GLN A 265 22.15 4.82 4.90
C GLN A 265 22.99 4.62 3.64
N TYR A 266 22.39 4.75 2.46
CA TYR A 266 23.09 4.65 1.18
C TYR A 266 24.17 5.71 1.04
N ASN A 267 23.84 6.98 1.33
CA ASN A 267 24.81 8.08 1.24
C ASN A 267 25.98 7.88 2.22
N ARG A 268 25.70 7.44 3.44
CA ARG A 268 26.72 7.13 4.45
C ARG A 268 27.61 5.96 4.01
N GLY A 269 27.02 4.88 3.50
CA GLY A 269 27.75 3.73 2.98
C GLY A 269 28.62 4.09 1.76
N ARG A 270 28.08 4.92 0.86
CA ARG A 270 28.81 5.42 -0.31
C ARG A 270 30.02 6.26 0.09
N GLN A 271 29.87 7.14 1.06
CA GLN A 271 30.98 7.93 1.58
C GLN A 271 32.05 7.02 2.20
N ALA A 272 31.65 6.02 2.99
CA ALA A 272 32.59 5.07 3.60
C ALA A 272 33.37 4.27 2.54
N VAL A 273 32.72 3.84 1.45
CA VAL A 273 33.40 3.16 0.33
C VAL A 273 34.41 4.09 -0.34
N ILE A 274 34.01 5.32 -0.69
CA ILE A 274 34.91 6.30 -1.30
C ILE A 274 36.11 6.59 -0.40
N THR A 275 35.91 6.77 0.90
CA THR A 275 37.02 7.03 1.83
C THR A 275 37.96 5.84 1.96
N ASN A 276 37.43 4.61 1.98
CA ASN A 276 38.25 3.40 2.04
C ASN A 276 39.05 3.21 0.75
N GLU A 277 38.44 3.41 -0.42
CA GLU A 277 39.13 3.37 -1.70
C GLU A 277 40.25 4.43 -1.79
N LEU A 278 40.00 5.66 -1.31
CA LEU A 278 41.00 6.71 -1.26
C LEU A 278 42.16 6.37 -0.32
N ILE A 279 41.87 5.84 0.87
CA ILE A 279 42.89 5.39 1.82
C ILE A 279 43.75 4.29 1.19
N ASP A 280 43.13 3.31 0.53
CA ASP A 280 43.85 2.23 -0.14
C ASP A 280 44.78 2.75 -1.25
N ILE A 281 44.35 3.74 -2.03
CA ILE A 281 45.18 4.39 -3.07
C ILE A 281 46.38 5.11 -2.44
N ILE A 282 46.17 5.90 -1.40
CA ILE A 282 47.24 6.64 -0.72
C ILE A 282 48.25 5.65 -0.11
N THR A 283 47.76 4.65 0.61
CA THR A 283 48.60 3.65 1.29
C THR A 283 49.43 2.82 0.31
N ASN A 284 48.90 2.53 -0.89
CA ASN A 284 49.63 1.83 -1.93
C ASN A 284 50.62 2.73 -2.69
N SER A 285 50.32 4.03 -2.81
CA SER A 285 51.20 5.02 -3.44
C SER A 285 52.45 5.28 -2.58
N ASP A 286 52.28 5.41 -1.25
CA ASP A 286 53.38 5.60 -0.30
C ASP A 286 54.31 4.37 -0.18
N LYS A 287 53.84 3.19 -0.60
CA LYS A 287 54.63 1.94 -0.60
C LYS A 287 55.53 1.80 -1.82
N GLN A 288 55.50 2.71 -2.80
CA GLN A 288 56.50 2.70 -3.87
C GLN A 288 57.84 3.22 -3.32
N PRO A 289 58.90 2.41 -3.27
CA PRO A 289 60.20 2.92 -2.84
C PRO A 289 60.65 3.99 -3.84
N ALA A 290 61.04 5.15 -3.32
CA ALA A 290 61.66 6.22 -4.08
C ALA A 290 62.89 5.66 -4.83
N LYS A 291 62.70 5.27 -6.09
CA LYS A 291 63.80 5.12 -7.03
C LYS A 291 64.26 6.54 -7.33
N PHE A 292 65.19 7.02 -6.52
CA PHE A 292 66.01 8.19 -6.77
C PHE A 292 66.58 8.04 -8.19
N ARG A 293 65.95 8.69 -9.17
CA ARG A 293 66.58 8.94 -10.47
C ARG A 293 67.61 10.02 -10.19
N GLU A 294 68.88 9.65 -10.27
CA GLU A 294 69.96 10.63 -10.33
C GLU A 294 69.63 11.68 -11.40
N PRO A 295 69.88 12.97 -11.14
CA PRO A 295 69.59 14.02 -12.10
C PRO A 295 70.47 13.79 -13.35
N PRO A 296 69.90 13.76 -14.57
CA PRO A 296 70.70 13.56 -15.76
C PRO A 296 71.66 14.73 -15.93
N THR A 297 72.93 14.38 -16.14
CA THR A 297 74.01 15.28 -16.47
C THR A 297 73.66 16.07 -17.74
N ILE A 298 74.00 17.36 -17.69
CA ILE A 298 73.80 18.36 -18.75
C ILE A 298 74.19 17.79 -20.12
N MET A 299 73.27 17.84 -21.08
CA MET A 299 73.56 17.74 -22.52
C MET A 299 72.87 18.87 -23.28
N PRO A 300 73.46 19.31 -24.41
CA PRO A 300 73.48 20.70 -24.84
C PRO A 300 72.24 21.13 -25.63
N ASP A 301 72.08 22.45 -25.74
CA ASP A 301 71.01 23.19 -26.44
C ASP A 301 70.47 22.48 -27.68
N VAL A 302 69.23 21.99 -27.59
CA VAL A 302 68.44 21.55 -28.73
C VAL A 302 67.65 22.75 -29.24
N LYS A 303 67.89 23.08 -30.51
CA LYS A 303 67.24 24.16 -31.25
C LYS A 303 65.72 23.98 -31.22
N GLN A 304 65.04 25.10 -31.00
CA GLN A 304 63.60 25.24 -30.98
C GLN A 304 63.04 25.02 -32.39
N ASP A 305 62.36 23.89 -32.60
CA ASP A 305 61.67 23.57 -33.85
C ASP A 305 60.23 24.13 -33.75
N ASP A 306 60.02 25.31 -34.33
CA ASP A 306 58.70 25.97 -34.41
C ASP A 306 57.84 25.29 -35.47
N SER A 307 57.17 24.20 -35.08
CA SER A 307 56.10 23.57 -35.85
C SER A 307 54.78 23.66 -35.08
N PRO A 308 53.66 24.10 -35.69
CA PRO A 308 52.42 24.31 -34.96
C PRO A 308 51.78 22.98 -34.53
N VAL A 309 51.60 22.82 -33.22
CA VAL A 309 50.88 21.70 -32.60
C VAL A 309 49.41 21.75 -33.02
N LYS A 310 48.93 20.65 -33.61
CA LYS A 310 47.51 20.46 -33.97
C LYS A 310 46.67 20.44 -32.69
N LYS A 311 45.57 21.22 -32.69
CA LYS A 311 44.52 21.17 -31.67
C LYS A 311 43.83 19.81 -31.74
N ASP A 312 43.98 19.01 -30.68
CA ASP A 312 43.09 17.89 -30.42
C ASP A 312 41.81 18.42 -29.77
N ASP A 313 40.73 18.42 -30.55
CA ASP A 313 39.38 18.68 -30.09
C ASP A 313 38.90 17.49 -29.24
N ASN A 314 38.87 17.65 -27.91
CA ASN A 314 38.15 16.75 -27.03
C ASN A 314 37.21 17.57 -26.12
N PRO A 315 35.89 17.55 -26.35
CA PRO A 315 34.95 18.34 -25.55
C PRO A 315 34.74 17.68 -24.18
N LEU A 316 35.15 18.40 -23.12
CA LEU A 316 34.83 18.04 -21.74
C LEU A 316 33.29 17.99 -21.56
N PRO A 317 32.73 16.95 -20.90
CA PRO A 317 31.30 16.83 -20.69
C PRO A 317 30.82 17.85 -19.65
N GLY A 318 30.01 18.81 -20.08
CA GLY A 318 29.46 19.89 -19.28
C GLY A 318 28.48 19.44 -18.19
N ARG A 319 28.98 19.09 -17.01
CA ARG A 319 28.24 19.11 -15.74
C ARG A 319 29.16 19.47 -14.57
N HIS A 320 29.42 20.77 -14.40
CA HIS A 320 29.78 21.30 -13.09
C HIS A 320 28.49 21.79 -12.43
N VAL A 321 28.12 21.18 -11.30
CA VAL A 321 27.05 21.67 -10.42
C VAL A 321 27.76 22.29 -9.23
N VAL A 322 27.75 23.61 -9.12
CA VAL A 322 28.26 24.33 -7.95
C VAL A 322 27.13 24.38 -6.93
N PHE A 323 27.32 23.74 -5.77
CA PHE A 323 26.40 23.90 -4.64
C PHE A 323 26.86 25.08 -3.79
N GLY A 324 26.08 26.15 -3.78
CA GLY A 324 26.25 27.35 -2.96
C GLY A 324 25.22 28.41 -3.35
N GLU A 325 24.75 29.21 -2.39
CA GLU A 325 23.93 30.39 -2.67
C GLU A 325 24.86 31.56 -3.03
N VAL A 326 24.64 32.18 -4.19
CA VAL A 326 25.46 33.31 -4.66
C VAL A 326 24.98 34.57 -3.93
N VAL A 327 25.79 35.06 -2.99
CA VAL A 327 25.40 36.19 -2.11
C VAL A 327 25.70 37.55 -2.74
N GLU A 328 26.67 37.65 -3.66
CA GLU A 328 27.00 38.86 -4.44
C GLU A 328 27.39 38.48 -5.89
N GLY A 329 27.07 39.35 -6.86
CA GLY A 329 27.44 39.16 -8.28
C GLY A 329 26.41 38.42 -9.15
N MET A 330 25.19 38.18 -8.64
CA MET A 330 24.09 37.54 -9.37
C MET A 330 23.69 38.30 -10.65
N ASP A 331 23.90 39.62 -10.64
CA ASP A 331 23.56 40.53 -11.74
C ASP A 331 24.44 40.26 -12.96
N VAL A 332 25.72 39.99 -12.72
CA VAL A 332 26.71 39.63 -13.76
C VAL A 332 26.36 38.27 -14.36
N VAL A 333 25.96 37.30 -13.53
CA VAL A 333 25.54 35.97 -14.00
C VAL A 333 24.33 36.08 -14.91
N LYS A 334 23.31 36.86 -14.52
CA LYS A 334 22.12 37.10 -15.35
C LYS A 334 22.45 37.80 -16.67
N GLU A 335 23.39 38.75 -16.66
CA GLU A 335 23.80 39.44 -17.89
C GLU A 335 24.55 38.49 -18.85
N VAL A 336 25.40 37.61 -18.32
CA VAL A 336 26.09 36.58 -19.11
C VAL A 336 25.10 35.56 -19.67
N GLU A 337 24.12 35.11 -18.89
CA GLU A 337 23.07 34.19 -19.34
C GLU A 337 22.17 34.82 -20.42
N SER A 338 21.88 36.12 -20.32
CA SER A 338 21.08 36.84 -21.34
C SER A 338 21.74 36.88 -22.72
N LYS A 339 23.07 36.73 -22.77
CA LYS A 339 23.87 36.70 -24.00
C LYS A 339 24.13 35.28 -24.53
N GLY A 340 23.63 34.25 -23.82
CA GLY A 340 23.70 32.85 -24.25
C GLY A 340 22.66 32.50 -25.31
N ASN A 341 23.04 31.70 -26.32
CA ASN A 341 22.12 31.22 -27.34
C ASN A 341 21.62 29.79 -27.01
N LYS A 342 20.34 29.50 -27.27
CA LYS A 342 19.65 28.26 -26.83
C LYS A 342 20.11 26.95 -27.51
N GLU A 343 21.05 27.01 -28.46
CA GLU A 343 21.46 25.87 -29.29
C GLU A 343 22.93 25.42 -29.10
N GLY A 344 23.54 25.69 -27.96
CA GLY A 344 24.85 25.09 -27.61
C GLY A 344 26.04 25.51 -28.48
N LYS A 345 25.92 26.61 -29.25
CA LYS A 345 27.04 27.25 -29.95
C LYS A 345 27.59 28.40 -29.10
N PRO A 346 28.93 28.62 -29.06
CA PRO A 346 29.50 29.74 -28.32
C PRO A 346 29.03 31.09 -28.93
N PRO A 347 28.70 32.10 -28.10
CA PRO A 347 28.22 33.39 -28.57
C PRO A 347 29.28 34.12 -29.42
N LYS A 348 28.84 34.89 -30.42
CA LYS A 348 29.73 35.66 -31.31
C LYS A 348 30.38 36.86 -30.61
N ASP A 349 29.77 37.36 -29.54
CA ASP A 349 30.25 38.53 -28.81
C ASP A 349 31.18 38.10 -27.66
N LYS A 350 32.42 38.59 -27.68
CA LYS A 350 33.37 38.38 -26.58
C LYS A 350 32.97 39.26 -25.39
N VAL A 351 32.62 38.64 -24.28
CA VAL A 351 32.46 39.35 -22.99
C VAL A 351 33.83 39.46 -22.35
N ILE A 352 34.33 40.69 -22.16
CA ILE A 352 35.59 40.98 -21.47
C ILE A 352 35.23 41.52 -20.08
N ILE A 353 35.55 40.76 -19.03
CA ILE A 353 35.36 41.18 -17.65
C ILE A 353 36.60 41.97 -17.23
N SER A 354 36.47 43.29 -17.04
CA SER A 354 37.60 44.19 -16.85
C SER A 354 38.07 44.34 -15.40
N ALA A 355 37.38 43.74 -14.42
CA ALA A 355 37.81 43.75 -13.02
C ALA A 355 37.26 42.53 -12.28
N CYS A 356 38.09 41.49 -12.11
CA CYS A 356 37.91 40.57 -11.00
C CYS A 356 38.50 41.27 -9.77
N GLY A 357 37.66 41.58 -8.77
CA GLY A 357 38.13 42.08 -7.49
C GLY A 357 39.21 41.14 -6.94
N ALA A 358 40.44 41.65 -6.84
CA ALA A 358 41.48 41.01 -6.07
C ALA A 358 41.10 41.12 -4.59
N VAL A 359 41.24 40.03 -3.85
CA VAL A 359 41.35 40.07 -2.39
C VAL A 359 42.78 40.44 -2.03
#